data_AF-A0A2V7UTT6-F1
#
_entry.id   AF-A0A2V7UTT6-F1
#
_cell.length_a   1.000
_cell.length_b   1.000
_cell.length_c   1.000
_cell.angle_alpha   90.00
_cell.angle_beta   90.00
_cell.angle_gamma   90.00
#
_symmetry.space_group_name_H-M   'P 1'
#
loop_
_entity.id
_entity.type
_entity.pdbx_description
1 polymer ?
#
loop_
_entity_poly.entity_id
_entity_poly.type
_entity_poly.pdbx_seq_one_letter_code
_entity_poly.pdbx_strand_id
1 'polypeptide(L)'
;MPELDGLRAAGMTVVLLNHFWPKSLSPFLWQLGRTAWIAMDSFFVLSGFLIAGILLDARRSPDYFRTFFVRRALRILPLYYVVLIGLLGASALWRGGAPYRDLVENWGSPAPFFVYLGNFSAAFAGAWPRIAALGPLWSLQIEEQFYLLLPFAIL
;
A
#
# COMPACT_ATOMS: atom_id res chain seq x y z
N MET A 1 -19.72 6.57 -6.21
CA MET A 1 -19.57 7.80 -6.98
C MET A 1 -18.59 7.52 -8.11
N PRO A 2 -19.10 7.21 -9.32
CA PRO A 2 -18.29 6.88 -10.50
C PRO A 2 -17.22 7.94 -10.84
N GLU A 3 -17.48 9.20 -10.47
CA GLU A 3 -16.61 10.36 -10.71
C GLU A 3 -15.29 10.26 -9.93
N LEU A 4 -15.32 9.67 -8.72
CA LEU A 4 -14.14 9.42 -7.92
C LEU A 4 -13.30 8.26 -8.47
N ASP A 5 -13.94 7.27 -9.10
CA ASP A 5 -13.25 6.13 -9.68
C ASP A 5 -12.46 6.51 -10.94
N GLY A 6 -12.95 7.49 -11.72
CA GLY A 6 -12.21 8.07 -12.85
C GLY A 6 -10.93 8.79 -12.40
N LEU A 7 -11.00 9.58 -11.33
CA LEU A 7 -9.83 10.27 -10.77
C LEU A 7 -8.79 9.28 -10.21
N ARG A 8 -9.26 8.21 -9.56
CA ARG A 8 -8.41 7.12 -9.06
C ARG A 8 -7.69 6.40 -10.19
N ALA A 9 -8.39 6.09 -11.28
CA ALA A 9 -7.80 5.45 -12.46
C ALA A 9 -6.73 6.33 -13.12
N ALA A 10 -7.00 7.63 -13.25
CA ALA A 10 -6.03 8.60 -13.75
C ALA A 10 -4.78 8.67 -12.84
N GLY A 11 -4.97 8.77 -11.52
CA GLY A 11 -3.89 8.77 -10.54
C GLY A 11 -3.03 7.50 -10.61
N MET A 12 -3.66 6.33 -10.67
CA MET A 12 -2.96 5.04 -10.79
C MET A 12 -2.12 4.98 -12.08
N THR A 13 -2.65 5.48 -13.20
CA THR A 13 -1.94 5.51 -14.48
C THR A 13 -0.68 6.36 -14.38
N VAL A 14 -0.75 7.54 -13.75
CA VAL A 14 0.41 8.42 -13.53
C VAL A 14 1.47 7.74 -12.65
N VAL A 15 1.05 7.01 -11.61
CA VAL A 15 1.96 6.25 -10.74
C VAL A 15 2.67 5.13 -11.52
N LEU A 16 1.93 4.37 -12.33
CA LEU A 16 2.50 3.31 -13.17
C LEU A 16 3.49 3.87 -14.18
N LEU A 17 3.17 5.00 -14.83
CA LEU A 17 4.07 5.68 -15.74
C LEU A 17 5.35 6.12 -15.01
N ASN A 18 5.27 6.69 -13.80
CA ASN A 18 6.48 7.02 -13.05
C ASN A 18 7.36 5.80 -12.76
N HIS A 19 6.75 4.65 -12.43
CA HIS A 19 7.51 3.47 -12.03
C HIS A 19 8.13 2.71 -13.22
N PHE A 20 7.43 2.67 -14.36
CA PHE A 20 7.82 1.82 -15.50
C PHE A 20 8.29 2.59 -16.74
N TRP A 21 8.08 3.90 -16.83
CA TRP A 21 8.48 4.67 -18.01
C TRP A 21 10.00 4.94 -18.01
N PRO A 22 10.71 4.58 -19.10
CA PRO A 22 12.14 4.84 -19.18
C PRO A 22 12.42 6.35 -19.22
N LYS A 23 13.29 6.78 -18.29
CA LYS A 23 13.65 8.20 -18.09
C LYS A 23 14.21 8.89 -19.34
N SER A 24 14.79 8.10 -20.24
CA SER A 24 15.42 8.57 -21.48
C SER A 24 14.43 8.93 -22.61
N LEU A 25 13.19 8.44 -22.56
CA LEU A 25 12.24 8.63 -23.67
C LEU A 25 11.44 9.93 -23.60
N SER A 26 11.19 10.47 -22.39
CA SER A 26 10.49 11.74 -22.26
C SER A 26 10.77 12.40 -20.90
N PRO A 27 11.66 13.42 -20.85
CA PRO A 27 11.92 14.18 -19.64
C PRO A 27 10.67 14.85 -19.07
N PHE A 28 9.75 15.29 -19.95
CA PHE A 28 8.48 15.90 -19.56
C PHE A 28 7.56 14.92 -18.82
N LEU A 29 7.37 13.70 -19.34
CA LEU A 29 6.56 12.68 -18.67
C LEU A 29 7.20 12.21 -17.36
N TRP A 30 8.54 12.15 -17.31
CA TRP A 30 9.25 11.85 -16.08
C TRP A 30 9.04 12.95 -15.02
N GLN A 31 9.02 14.22 -15.43
CA GLN A 31 8.76 15.35 -14.55
C GLN A 31 7.31 15.39 -14.05
N LEU A 32 6.34 15.00 -14.87
CA LEU A 32 4.96 14.72 -14.44
C LEU A 32 4.88 13.53 -13.47
N GLY A 33 5.68 12.49 -13.68
CA GLY A 33 5.80 11.38 -12.72
C GLY A 33 6.22 11.87 -11.33
N ARG A 34 7.06 12.91 -11.23
CA ARG A 34 7.45 13.50 -9.93
C ARG A 34 6.30 14.12 -9.16
N THR A 35 5.14 14.36 -9.76
CA THR A 35 3.93 14.82 -9.05
C THR A 35 2.99 13.67 -8.67
N ALA A 36 3.36 12.41 -8.93
CA ALA A 36 2.53 11.24 -8.62
C ALA A 36 2.22 11.09 -7.12
N TRP A 37 3.02 11.69 -6.23
CA TRP A 37 2.73 11.72 -4.79
C TRP A 37 1.44 12.48 -4.48
N ILE A 38 1.10 13.53 -5.24
CA ILE A 38 -0.16 14.29 -5.07
C ILE A 38 -1.37 13.38 -5.33
N ALA A 39 -1.27 12.51 -6.34
CA ALA A 39 -2.32 11.54 -6.65
C ALA A 39 -2.49 10.51 -5.52
N MET A 40 -1.40 10.12 -4.86
CA MET A 40 -1.45 9.23 -3.70
C MET A 40 -2.06 9.91 -2.48
N ASP A 41 -1.68 11.15 -2.18
CA ASP A 41 -2.25 11.91 -1.07
C ASP A 41 -3.76 12.10 -1.27
N SER A 42 -4.17 12.46 -2.50
CA SER A 42 -5.58 12.59 -2.86
C SER A 42 -6.34 11.27 -2.68
N PHE A 43 -5.73 10.13 -3.03
CA PHE A 43 -6.33 8.81 -2.83
C PHE A 43 -6.57 8.52 -1.35
N PHE A 44 -5.58 8.81 -0.49
CA PHE A 44 -5.71 8.60 0.96
C PHE A 44 -6.79 9.48 1.58
N VAL A 45 -6.82 10.77 1.22
CA VAL A 45 -7.84 11.71 1.72
C VAL A 45 -9.24 11.25 1.33
N LEU A 46 -9.45 10.91 0.06
CA LEU A 46 -10.76 10.45 -0.42
C LEU A 46 -11.20 9.13 0.22
N SER A 47 -10.27 8.19 0.41
CA SER A 47 -10.54 6.93 1.10
C SER A 47 -10.89 7.17 2.57
N GLY A 48 -10.20 8.10 3.24
CA GLY A 48 -10.50 8.52 4.61
C GLY A 48 -11.91 9.09 4.74
N PHE A 49 -12.28 10.06 3.88
CA PHE A 49 -13.62 10.66 3.88
C PHE A 49 -14.74 9.62 3.68
N LEU A 50 -14.58 8.73 2.69
CA LEU A 50 -15.58 7.71 2.39
C LEU A 50 -15.79 6.78 3.60
N ILE A 51 -14.72 6.38 4.27
CA ILE A 51 -14.77 5.37 5.32
C ILE A 51 -15.23 5.97 6.63
N ALA A 52 -14.80 7.18 6.96
CA ALA A 52 -15.34 7.93 8.08
C ALA A 52 -16.86 8.15 7.93
N GLY A 53 -17.33 8.53 6.72
CA GLY A 53 -18.76 8.67 6.44
C GLY A 53 -19.54 7.36 6.66
N ILE A 54 -19.04 6.25 6.12
CA ILE A 54 -19.62 4.92 6.32
C ILE A 54 -19.70 4.54 7.81
N LEU A 55 -18.64 4.80 8.58
CA LEU A 55 -18.59 4.48 10.01
C LEU A 55 -19.55 5.35 10.84
N LEU A 56 -19.68 6.62 10.49
CA LEU A 56 -20.61 7.55 11.14
C LEU A 56 -22.07 7.16 10.88
N ASP A 57 -22.42 6.85 9.64
CA ASP A 57 -23.77 6.41 9.25
C ASP A 57 -24.14 5.09 9.94
N ALA A 58 -23.16 4.22 10.13
CA ALA A 58 -23.36 2.91 10.71
C ALA A 58 -23.25 2.84 12.26
N ARG A 59 -23.01 3.97 12.95
CA ARG A 59 -22.81 4.01 14.41
C ARG A 59 -23.97 3.37 15.20
N ARG A 60 -25.16 3.32 14.62
CA ARG A 60 -26.37 2.78 15.26
C ARG A 60 -26.62 1.28 14.98
N SER A 61 -25.82 0.63 14.14
CA SER A 61 -25.98 -0.78 13.80
C SER A 61 -24.99 -1.65 14.59
N PRO A 62 -25.46 -2.58 15.45
CA PRO A 62 -24.60 -3.33 16.37
C PRO A 62 -23.60 -4.27 15.67
N ASP A 63 -23.92 -4.79 14.48
CA ASP A 63 -23.07 -5.78 13.78
C ASP A 63 -22.34 -5.22 12.55
N TYR A 64 -22.51 -3.93 12.25
CA TYR A 64 -22.00 -3.37 11.02
C TYR A 64 -20.47 -3.31 10.99
N PHE A 65 -19.82 -2.86 12.07
CA PHE A 65 -18.36 -2.78 12.15
C PHE A 65 -17.73 -4.14 11.87
N ARG A 66 -18.23 -5.20 12.53
CA ARG A 66 -17.77 -6.57 12.31
C ARG A 66 -17.95 -7.00 10.85
N THR A 67 -19.12 -6.74 10.27
CA THR A 67 -19.41 -7.11 8.88
C THR A 67 -18.51 -6.36 7.88
N PHE A 68 -18.26 -5.08 8.13
CA PHE A 68 -17.38 -4.23 7.33
C PHE A 68 -15.94 -4.74 7.35
N PHE A 69 -15.37 -4.94 8.55
CA PHE A 69 -13.99 -5.41 8.70
C PHE A 69 -13.80 -6.81 8.12
N VAL A 70 -14.74 -7.74 8.34
CA VAL A 70 -14.65 -9.11 7.80
C VAL A 70 -14.69 -9.12 6.28
N ARG A 71 -15.66 -8.44 5.65
CA ARG A 71 -15.76 -8.40 4.19
C ARG A 71 -14.52 -7.79 3.55
N ARG A 72 -13.96 -6.76 4.19
CA ARG A 72 -12.74 -6.11 3.72
C ARG A 72 -11.52 -7.00 3.88
N ALA A 73 -11.35 -7.60 5.07
CA ALA A 73 -10.25 -8.51 5.35
C ALA A 73 -10.22 -9.67 4.35
N LEU A 74 -11.37 -10.27 4.05
CA LEU A 74 -11.50 -11.33 3.06
C LEU A 74 -11.18 -10.89 1.62
N ARG A 75 -11.30 -9.59 1.31
CA ARG A 75 -10.96 -9.04 0.00
C ARG A 75 -9.48 -8.70 -0.14
N ILE A 76 -8.87 -8.12 0.91
CA ILE A 76 -7.51 -7.55 0.84
C ILE A 76 -6.46 -8.54 1.32
N LEU A 77 -6.67 -9.20 2.48
CA LEU A 77 -5.67 -10.05 3.10
C LEU A 77 -5.19 -11.19 2.18
N PRO A 78 -6.08 -11.96 1.50
CA PRO A 78 -5.62 -13.09 0.68
C PRO A 78 -4.68 -12.63 -0.43
N LEU A 79 -5.05 -11.57 -1.15
CA LEU A 79 -4.23 -11.05 -2.24
C LEU A 79 -2.91 -10.48 -1.73
N TYR A 80 -2.94 -9.76 -0.61
CA TYR A 80 -1.73 -9.22 0.02
C TYR A 80 -0.73 -10.32 0.36
N TYR A 81 -1.17 -11.37 1.06
CA TYR A 81 -0.28 -12.46 1.45
C TYR A 81 0.21 -13.27 0.26
N VAL A 82 -0.63 -13.50 -0.76
CA VAL A 82 -0.19 -14.15 -2.01
C VAL A 82 0.90 -13.35 -2.68
N VAL A 83 0.74 -12.04 -2.82
CA VAL A 83 1.77 -11.16 -3.40
C VAL A 83 3.02 -11.14 -2.55
N LEU A 84 2.89 -10.96 -1.23
CA LEU A 84 4.03 -10.90 -0.30
C LEU A 84 4.84 -12.20 -0.33
N ILE A 85 4.18 -13.35 -0.19
CA ILE A 85 4.84 -14.66 -0.22
C ILE A 85 5.44 -14.91 -1.60
N GLY A 86 4.73 -14.55 -2.67
CA GLY A 86 5.25 -14.65 -4.05
C GLY A 86 6.52 -13.83 -4.26
N LEU A 87 6.57 -12.59 -3.76
CA LEU A 87 7.74 -11.72 -3.85
C LEU A 87 8.91 -12.26 -3.02
N LEU A 88 8.66 -12.70 -1.79
CA LEU A 88 9.70 -13.28 -0.93
C LEU A 88 10.23 -14.59 -1.53
N GLY A 89 9.35 -15.48 -2.00
CA GLY A 89 9.73 -16.72 -2.67
C GLY A 89 10.52 -16.48 -3.95
N ALA A 90 10.04 -15.59 -4.82
CA ALA A 90 10.77 -15.21 -6.03
C ALA A 90 12.14 -14.62 -5.68
N SER A 91 12.24 -13.76 -4.66
CA SER A 91 13.50 -13.16 -4.22
C SER A 91 14.49 -14.18 -3.64
N ALA A 92 14.00 -15.26 -3.02
CA ALA A 92 14.82 -16.33 -2.46
C ALA A 92 15.36 -17.27 -3.55
N LEU A 93 14.65 -17.41 -4.67
CA LEU A 93 15.07 -18.24 -5.81
C LEU A 93 15.90 -17.46 -6.84
N TRP A 94 15.69 -16.15 -6.95
CA TRP A 94 16.35 -15.30 -7.95
C TRP A 94 17.82 -15.05 -7.62
N ARG A 95 18.71 -15.20 -8.61
CA ARG A 95 20.16 -14.96 -8.49
C ARG A 95 20.77 -15.60 -7.23
N GLY A 96 20.38 -16.84 -6.91
CA GLY A 96 20.88 -17.57 -5.74
C GLY A 96 20.38 -17.03 -4.39
N GLY A 97 19.27 -16.28 -4.38
CA GLY A 97 18.66 -15.72 -3.18
C GLY A 97 19.29 -14.42 -2.69
N ALA A 98 20.16 -13.79 -3.49
CA ALA A 98 20.85 -12.57 -3.09
C ALA A 98 19.91 -11.45 -2.59
N PRO A 99 18.75 -11.16 -3.23
CA PRO A 99 17.84 -10.13 -2.72
C PRO A 99 17.17 -10.49 -1.40
N TYR A 100 16.86 -11.77 -1.17
CA TYR A 100 16.29 -12.24 0.09
C TYR A 100 17.32 -12.21 1.23
N ARG A 101 18.56 -12.62 0.95
CA ARG A 101 19.66 -12.55 1.92
C ARG A 101 19.95 -11.11 2.33
N ASP A 102 19.98 -10.19 1.37
CA ASP A 102 20.14 -8.76 1.62
C ASP A 102 19.03 -8.20 2.52
N LEU A 103 17.78 -8.65 2.34
CA LEU A 103 16.69 -8.32 3.24
C LEU A 103 17.00 -8.84 4.66
N VAL A 104 17.38 -10.11 4.83
CA VAL A 104 17.65 -10.67 6.17
C VAL A 104 18.87 -10.00 6.83
N GLU A 105 19.93 -9.74 6.08
CA GLU A 105 21.18 -9.16 6.59
C GLU A 105 21.02 -7.69 6.98
N ASN A 106 20.39 -6.88 6.13
CA ASN A 106 20.27 -5.43 6.37
C ASN A 106 19.00 -5.06 7.16
N TRP A 107 18.00 -5.94 7.22
CA TRP A 107 16.70 -5.65 7.86
C TRP A 107 16.32 -6.65 8.95
N GLY A 108 17.15 -7.64 9.22
CA GLY A 108 16.95 -8.67 10.22
C GLY A 108 15.92 -9.74 9.82
N SER A 109 14.74 -9.34 9.31
CA SER A 109 13.72 -10.30 8.88
C SER A 109 12.65 -9.68 7.96
N PRO A 110 11.93 -10.50 7.17
CA PRO A 110 10.71 -10.07 6.47
C PRO A 110 9.49 -9.90 7.39
N ALA A 111 9.58 -10.23 8.68
CA ALA A 111 8.44 -10.28 9.60
C ALA A 111 7.60 -8.99 9.66
N PRO A 112 8.19 -7.77 9.65
CA PRO A 112 7.40 -6.54 9.65
C PRO A 112 6.41 -6.44 8.49
N PHE A 113 6.73 -7.01 7.32
CA PHE A 113 5.81 -6.99 6.17
C PHE A 113 4.57 -7.88 6.39
N PHE A 114 4.67 -8.95 7.17
CA PHE A 114 3.51 -9.82 7.47
C PHE A 114 2.51 -9.16 8.42
N VAL A 115 2.97 -8.23 9.26
CA VAL A 115 2.15 -7.52 10.24
C VAL A 115 1.84 -6.08 9.83
N TYR A 116 2.02 -5.75 8.54
CA TYR A 116 1.78 -4.42 7.99
C TYR A 116 2.63 -3.30 8.63
N LEU A 117 3.86 -3.60 9.06
CA LEU A 117 4.84 -2.67 9.63
C LEU A 117 6.11 -2.50 8.77
N GLY A 118 6.08 -2.98 7.52
CA GLY A 118 7.21 -2.84 6.58
C GLY A 118 7.55 -1.37 6.29
N ASN A 119 6.54 -0.51 6.24
CA ASN A 119 6.67 0.94 6.05
C ASN A 119 7.44 1.61 7.19
N PHE A 120 7.19 1.22 8.44
CA PHE A 120 7.96 1.73 9.59
C PHE A 120 9.40 1.26 9.54
N SER A 121 9.62 -0.02 9.23
CA SER A 121 10.97 -0.57 9.07
C SER A 121 11.75 0.21 8.02
N ALA A 122 11.10 0.56 6.91
CA ALA A 122 11.72 1.33 5.83
C ALA A 122 11.96 2.80 6.21
N ALA A 123 11.02 3.41 6.94
CA ALA A 123 11.18 4.75 7.46
C ALA A 123 12.36 4.85 8.43
N PHE A 124 12.50 3.90 9.36
CA PHE A 124 13.61 3.87 10.32
C PHE A 124 14.95 3.55 9.65
N ALA A 125 14.97 2.69 8.63
CA ALA A 125 16.17 2.38 7.86
C ALA A 125 16.57 3.50 6.86
N GLY A 126 15.66 4.43 6.55
CA GLY A 126 15.89 5.49 5.57
C GLY A 126 15.99 5.01 4.12
N ALA A 127 15.63 3.76 3.84
CA ALA A 127 15.71 3.12 2.53
C ALA A 127 14.63 2.04 2.39
N TRP A 128 14.42 1.52 1.18
CA TRP A 128 13.57 0.34 0.94
C TRP A 128 14.44 -0.90 0.67
N PRO A 129 13.95 -2.13 0.96
CA PRO A 129 14.70 -3.34 0.65
C PRO A 129 14.95 -3.46 -0.86
N ARG A 130 16.00 -4.19 -1.23
CA ARG A 130 16.35 -4.41 -2.65
C ARG A 130 15.27 -5.15 -3.45
N ILE A 131 14.32 -5.78 -2.78
CA ILE A 131 13.12 -6.32 -3.39
C ILE A 131 12.19 -5.13 -3.70
N ALA A 132 12.43 -4.45 -4.83
CA ALA A 132 11.78 -3.19 -5.20
C ALA A 132 10.23 -3.26 -5.15
N ALA A 133 9.66 -4.43 -5.45
CA ALA A 133 8.23 -4.66 -5.41
C ALA A 133 7.61 -4.66 -3.99
N LEU A 134 8.43 -4.73 -2.93
CA LEU A 134 7.95 -4.53 -1.55
C LEU A 134 7.64 -3.05 -1.25
N GLY A 135 8.30 -2.13 -1.94
CA GLY A 135 8.10 -0.69 -1.76
C GLY A 135 6.63 -0.32 -1.85
N PRO A 136 5.95 -0.52 -2.99
CA PRO A 136 4.54 -0.17 -3.17
C PRO A 136 3.54 -0.73 -2.13
N LEU A 137 3.91 -1.77 -1.36
CA LEU A 137 3.06 -2.29 -0.28
C LEU A 137 2.84 -1.28 0.85
N TRP A 138 3.68 -0.25 0.96
CA TRP A 138 3.60 0.79 1.99
C TRP A 138 2.23 1.46 2.04
N SER A 139 1.62 1.71 0.87
CA SER A 139 0.37 2.46 0.80
C SER A 139 -0.77 1.64 1.40
N LEU A 140 -0.79 0.33 1.12
CA LEU A 140 -1.74 -0.59 1.71
C LEU A 140 -1.52 -0.76 3.22
N GLN A 141 -0.26 -0.78 3.67
CA GLN A 141 0.07 -0.84 5.11
C GLN A 141 -0.46 0.38 5.87
N ILE A 142 -0.28 1.58 5.31
CA ILE A 142 -0.88 2.81 5.85
C ILE A 142 -2.40 2.72 5.85
N GLU A 143 -2.99 2.17 4.79
CA GLU A 143 -4.44 2.02 4.66
C GLU A 143 -5.02 1.12 5.78
N GLU A 144 -4.41 -0.04 6.02
CA GLU A 144 -4.83 -0.96 7.10
C GLU A 144 -4.60 -0.36 8.50
N GLN A 145 -3.47 0.33 8.71
CA GLN A 145 -3.21 1.06 9.96
C GLN A 145 -4.28 2.11 10.23
N PHE A 146 -4.66 2.87 9.20
CA PHE A 146 -5.73 3.86 9.31
C PHE A 146 -7.07 3.21 9.69
N TYR A 147 -7.42 2.04 9.14
CA TYR A 147 -8.67 1.35 9.49
C TYR A 147 -8.72 0.82 10.91
N LEU A 148 -7.58 0.37 11.42
CA LEU A 148 -7.50 -0.07 12.80
C LEU A 148 -7.63 1.11 13.77
N LEU A 149 -7.08 2.28 13.42
CA LEU A 149 -7.07 3.45 14.30
C LEU A 149 -8.34 4.31 14.22
N LEU A 150 -9.01 4.36 13.06
CA LEU A 150 -10.14 5.26 12.82
C LEU A 150 -11.32 5.07 13.80
N PRO A 151 -11.72 3.85 14.21
CA PRO A 151 -12.78 3.68 15.22
C PRO A 151 -12.46 4.38 16.53
N PHE A 152 -11.21 4.36 16.98
CA PHE A 152 -10.79 5.00 18.23
C PHE A 152 -10.78 6.53 18.14
N ALA A 153 -10.65 7.09 16.94
CA ALA A 153 -10.70 8.54 16.72
C ALA A 153 -12.13 9.09 16.64
N ILE A 154 -13.11 8.25 16.30
CA ILE A 154 -14.52 8.63 16.09
C ILE A 154 -15.39 8.36 17.33
N LEU A 155 -14.98 7.41 18.19
CA LEU A 155 -15.67 7.07 19.45
C LEU A 155 -15.62 8.20 20.47
#